data_AF-U4TLV1-F1
#
_entry.id   AF-U4TLV1-F1
#
_cell.length_a   1.000
_cell.length_b   1.000
_cell.length_c   1.000
_cell.angle_alpha   90.00
_cell.angle_beta   90.00
_cell.angle_gamma   90.00
#
_symmetry.space_group_name_H-M   'P 1'
#
loop_
_entity.id
_entity.type
_entity.pdbx_description
1 polymer ?
#
loop_
_entity_poly.entity_id
_entity_poly.type
_entity_poly.pdbx_seq_one_letter_code
_entity_poly.pdbx_strand_id
1 'polypeptide(L)'
;MPPRTENPRVTHAKREASNYFANVLHSWLHPMDWAAGQGSERPYYGIVSLALLALLNTLVFWTVLQHAAQLFISILSKVITGTPMESAFKDFLNIAPSTLANVQTQFNTAVKTLDGNIYITFFLINVVALALFAGIGYAAKHFLMGDDQDFFSYVNQLGYYANGGLIIALVMLLLGMMGSLAGISFLFLMLLISTGLFNGAFFMATTQGSQKRFDKLYTVVIAQIVMNLIVLGLVGSQLAKIFSTLLNIK
;
A
#
# COMPACT_ATOMS: atom_id res chain seq x y z
N MET A 1 12.74 -50.47 10.93
CA MET A 1 12.72 -49.34 9.98
C MET A 1 13.75 -48.33 10.46
N PRO A 2 14.75 -47.95 9.67
CA PRO A 2 15.64 -46.86 10.06
C PRO A 2 14.81 -45.56 10.20
N PRO A 3 15.12 -44.69 11.17
CA PRO A 3 14.42 -43.42 11.34
C PRO A 3 14.57 -42.58 10.06
N ARG A 4 13.45 -42.05 9.55
CA ARG A 4 13.45 -41.08 8.45
C ARG A 4 14.29 -39.89 8.89
N THR A 5 15.47 -39.73 8.32
CA THR A 5 16.25 -38.51 8.49
C THR A 5 15.48 -37.36 7.86
N GLU A 6 15.20 -36.32 8.63
CA GLU A 6 14.50 -35.14 8.11
C GLU A 6 15.29 -34.51 6.96
N ASN A 7 14.58 -34.07 5.92
CA ASN A 7 15.21 -33.44 4.77
C ASN A 7 15.83 -32.10 5.22
N PRO A 8 17.16 -31.92 5.13
CA PRO A 8 17.84 -30.74 5.66
C PRO A 8 17.36 -29.42 5.01
N ARG A 9 16.86 -29.47 3.77
CA ARG A 9 16.27 -28.29 3.11
C ARG A 9 14.96 -27.85 3.77
N VAL A 10 14.15 -28.81 4.21
CA VAL A 10 12.87 -28.54 4.89
C VAL A 10 13.13 -27.98 6.30
N THR A 11 14.11 -28.53 7.01
CA THR A 11 14.50 -28.04 8.34
C THR A 11 15.06 -26.62 8.28
N HIS A 12 15.88 -26.31 7.26
CA HIS A 12 16.38 -24.96 7.02
C HIS A 12 15.25 -23.96 6.73
N ALA A 13 14.35 -24.29 5.79
CA ALA A 13 13.23 -23.42 5.43
C ALA A 13 12.29 -23.16 6.63
N LYS A 14 12.01 -24.19 7.45
CA LYS A 14 11.22 -24.04 8.68
C LYS A 14 11.89 -23.09 9.68
N ARG A 15 13.21 -23.19 9.84
CA ARG A 15 13.97 -22.30 10.74
C ARG A 15 13.91 -20.86 10.26
N GLU A 16 14.10 -20.61 8.96
CA GLU A 16 14.01 -19.27 8.38
C GLU A 16 12.62 -18.67 8.49
N ALA A 17 11.57 -19.45 8.19
CA ALA A 17 10.19 -19.02 8.32
C ALA A 17 9.82 -18.71 9.78
N SER A 18 10.21 -19.57 10.73
CA SER A 18 10.00 -19.34 12.16
C SER A 18 10.70 -18.06 12.63
N ASN A 19 11.94 -17.86 12.19
CA ASN A 19 12.70 -16.65 12.47
C ASN A 19 12.01 -15.39 11.90
N TYR A 20 11.45 -15.47 10.69
CA TYR A 20 10.70 -14.35 10.09
C TYR A 20 9.48 -13.97 10.95
N PHE A 21 8.62 -14.93 11.30
CA PHE A 21 7.41 -14.64 12.10
C PHE A 21 7.74 -14.16 13.50
N ALA A 22 8.79 -14.68 14.13
CA ALA A 22 9.26 -14.18 15.41
C ALA A 22 9.66 -12.70 15.34
N ASN A 23 10.32 -12.27 14.25
CA ASN A 23 10.63 -10.86 14.02
C ASN A 23 9.39 -10.02 13.77
N VAL A 24 8.45 -10.52 12.97
CA VAL A 24 7.19 -9.80 12.71
C VAL A 24 6.47 -9.54 14.02
N LEU A 25 6.32 -10.58 14.85
CA LEU A 25 5.68 -10.45 16.16
C LEU A 25 6.46 -9.50 17.08
N HIS A 26 7.80 -9.59 17.10
CA HIS A 26 8.63 -8.66 17.85
C HIS A 26 8.43 -7.22 17.39
N SER A 27 8.37 -6.96 16.09
CA SER A 27 8.14 -5.62 15.53
C SER A 27 6.77 -5.05 15.88
N TRP A 28 5.77 -5.91 16.13
CA TRP A 28 4.45 -5.48 16.58
C TRP A 28 4.42 -5.16 18.07
N LEU A 29 5.11 -5.96 18.89
CA LEU A 29 5.17 -5.75 20.35
C LEU A 29 6.10 -4.59 20.72
N HIS A 30 7.17 -4.40 19.96
CA HIS A 30 8.23 -3.43 20.22
C HIS A 30 8.55 -2.62 18.95
N PRO A 31 7.61 -1.78 18.47
CA PRO A 31 7.75 -1.09 17.19
C PRO A 31 8.92 -0.10 17.13
N MET A 32 9.44 0.35 18.28
CA MET A 32 10.58 1.28 18.35
C MET A 32 11.93 0.58 18.52
N ASP A 33 11.93 -0.72 18.84
CA ASP A 33 13.14 -1.47 19.21
C ASP A 33 13.75 -2.22 18.02
N TRP A 34 14.04 -1.46 16.96
CA TRP A 34 14.69 -2.00 15.78
C TRP A 34 16.10 -2.56 16.09
N ALA A 35 16.83 -1.92 17.01
CA ALA A 35 18.20 -2.29 17.35
C ALA A 35 18.30 -3.71 17.93
N ALA A 36 17.33 -4.15 18.74
CA ALA A 36 17.27 -5.52 19.25
C ALA A 36 17.01 -6.57 18.15
N GLY A 37 16.48 -6.17 16.99
CA GLY A 37 16.19 -7.05 15.85
C GLY A 37 17.36 -7.26 14.88
N GLN A 38 18.48 -6.53 15.05
CA GLN A 38 19.65 -6.57 14.15
C GLN A 38 20.54 -7.81 14.38
N GLY A 39 20.01 -9.00 14.07
CA GLY A 39 20.82 -10.20 13.95
C GLY A 39 21.41 -10.35 12.53
N SER A 40 22.70 -10.71 12.42
CA SER A 40 23.35 -11.09 11.15
C SER A 40 22.67 -12.28 10.44
N GLU A 41 21.82 -13.01 11.14
CA GLU A 41 21.04 -14.13 10.62
C GLU A 41 19.86 -13.71 9.71
N ARG A 42 19.58 -12.41 9.51
CA ARG A 42 18.31 -11.92 8.93
C ARG A 42 18.46 -10.84 7.84
N PRO A 43 19.33 -11.02 6.83
CA PRO A 43 19.64 -9.96 5.86
C PRO A 43 18.45 -9.54 4.96
N TYR A 44 17.46 -10.42 4.78
CA TYR A 44 16.35 -10.20 3.84
C TYR A 44 15.01 -9.85 4.50
N TYR A 45 14.99 -9.66 5.82
CA TYR A 45 13.75 -9.46 6.56
C TYR A 45 12.88 -8.33 6.00
N GLY A 46 13.44 -7.14 5.79
CA GLY A 46 12.71 -5.99 5.29
C GLY A 46 12.24 -6.16 3.86
N ILE A 47 13.02 -6.83 3.01
CA ILE A 47 12.62 -7.12 1.63
C ILE A 47 11.39 -8.02 1.63
N VAL A 48 11.40 -9.07 2.44
CA VAL A 48 10.26 -9.99 2.55
C VAL A 48 9.03 -9.27 3.14
N SER A 49 9.21 -8.47 4.19
CA SER A 49 8.15 -7.64 4.78
C SER A 49 7.51 -6.69 3.77
N LEU A 50 8.33 -5.95 3.01
CA LEU A 50 7.84 -5.01 1.99
C LEU A 50 7.19 -5.74 0.81
N ALA A 51 7.69 -6.91 0.41
CA ALA A 51 7.07 -7.72 -0.64
C ALA A 51 5.69 -8.26 -0.21
N LEU A 52 5.56 -8.73 1.04
CA LEU A 52 4.27 -9.14 1.60
C LEU A 52 3.31 -7.96 1.73
N LEU A 53 3.82 -6.79 2.13
CA LEU A 53 3.01 -5.57 2.18
C LEU A 53 2.54 -5.16 0.78
N ALA A 54 3.40 -5.25 -0.24
CA ALA A 54 3.04 -4.98 -1.63
C ALA A 54 1.93 -5.93 -2.11
N LEU A 55 2.06 -7.22 -1.79
CA LEU A 55 1.06 -8.22 -2.14
C LEU A 55 -0.29 -7.91 -1.48
N LEU A 56 -0.30 -7.71 -0.16
CA LEU A 56 -1.53 -7.40 0.57
C LEU A 56 -2.16 -6.08 0.10
N ASN A 57 -1.37 -5.03 -0.08
CA ASN A 57 -1.87 -3.74 -0.59
C ASN A 57 -2.46 -3.87 -1.99
N THR A 58 -1.92 -4.75 -2.84
CA THR A 58 -2.49 -5.01 -4.17
C THR A 58 -3.86 -5.69 -4.08
N LEU A 59 -4.00 -6.68 -3.19
CA LEU A 59 -5.29 -7.34 -2.94
C LEU A 59 -6.31 -6.36 -2.35
N VAL A 60 -5.90 -5.58 -1.35
CA VAL A 60 -6.73 -4.55 -0.70
C VAL A 60 -7.16 -3.48 -1.70
N PHE A 61 -6.26 -3.01 -2.57
CA PHE A 61 -6.57 -2.01 -3.58
C PHE A 61 -7.73 -2.45 -4.46
N TRP A 62 -7.74 -3.71 -4.90
CA TRP A 62 -8.81 -4.23 -5.73
C TRP A 62 -10.15 -4.23 -4.99
N THR A 63 -10.12 -4.64 -3.73
CA THR A 63 -11.33 -4.63 -2.91
C THR A 63 -11.82 -3.19 -2.68
N VAL A 64 -10.94 -2.25 -2.37
CA VAL A 64 -11.29 -0.84 -2.21
C VAL A 64 -11.84 -0.26 -3.51
N LEU A 65 -11.25 -0.57 -4.66
CA LEU A 65 -11.72 -0.09 -5.96
C LEU A 65 -13.17 -0.54 -6.25
N GLN A 66 -13.48 -1.81 -5.99
CA GLN A 66 -14.84 -2.34 -6.15
C GLN A 66 -15.84 -1.63 -5.22
N HIS A 67 -15.49 -1.44 -3.95
CA HIS A 67 -16.37 -0.78 -2.97
C HIS A 67 -16.52 0.72 -3.24
N ALA A 68 -15.44 1.40 -3.64
CA ALA A 68 -15.46 2.80 -4.02
C ALA A 68 -16.40 3.04 -5.21
N ALA A 69 -16.40 2.13 -6.18
CA ALA A 69 -17.31 2.23 -7.30
C ALA A 69 -18.76 1.92 -6.94
N GLN A 70 -19.01 0.95 -6.06
CA GLN A 70 -20.35 0.69 -5.54
C GLN A 70 -20.90 1.91 -4.77
N LEU A 71 -20.07 2.58 -3.96
CA LEU A 71 -20.42 3.84 -3.32
C LEU A 71 -20.72 4.92 -4.34
N PHE A 72 -19.87 5.08 -5.35
CA PHE A 72 -20.08 6.08 -6.41
C PHE A 72 -21.44 5.86 -7.11
N ILE A 73 -21.74 4.62 -7.50
CA ILE A 73 -23.03 4.25 -8.10
C ILE A 73 -24.20 4.50 -7.13
N SER A 74 -24.04 4.18 -5.84
CA SER A 74 -25.07 4.41 -4.83
C SER A 74 -25.35 5.89 -4.57
N ILE A 75 -24.32 6.73 -4.61
CA ILE A 75 -24.46 8.18 -4.52
C ILE A 75 -25.16 8.69 -5.78
N LEU A 76 -24.73 8.25 -6.96
CA LEU A 76 -25.32 8.67 -8.24
C LEU A 76 -26.80 8.28 -8.33
N SER A 77 -27.17 7.08 -7.87
CA SER A 77 -28.56 6.63 -7.88
C SER A 77 -29.42 7.47 -6.93
N LYS A 78 -28.94 7.76 -5.71
CA LYS A 78 -29.65 8.62 -4.75
C LYS A 78 -29.91 10.02 -5.33
N VAL A 79 -28.88 10.65 -5.88
CA VAL A 79 -28.94 11.98 -6.54
C VAL A 79 -29.93 12.03 -7.71
N ILE A 80 -30.12 10.91 -8.41
CA ILE A 80 -31.10 10.81 -9.51
C ILE A 80 -32.51 10.55 -8.97
N THR A 81 -32.66 9.82 -7.86
CA THR A 81 -33.96 9.37 -7.33
C THR A 81 -34.64 10.27 -6.29
N GLY A 82 -33.98 11.27 -5.69
CA GLY A 82 -34.67 12.39 -5.03
C GLY A 82 -34.28 12.76 -3.59
N THR A 83 -33.90 14.05 -3.40
CA THR A 83 -34.15 14.99 -2.29
C THR A 83 -33.95 16.45 -2.76
N PRO A 84 -34.54 17.50 -2.10
CA PRO A 84 -34.59 18.89 -2.62
C PRO A 84 -33.24 19.60 -2.79
N MET A 85 -32.17 19.09 -2.17
CA MET A 85 -30.81 19.62 -2.31
C MET A 85 -30.15 19.19 -3.66
N GLU A 86 -30.84 18.37 -4.47
CA GLU A 86 -30.34 17.73 -5.69
C GLU A 86 -30.61 18.47 -7.00
N SER A 87 -31.51 19.45 -7.09
CA SER A 87 -31.86 20.06 -8.40
C SER A 87 -30.64 20.71 -9.08
N ALA A 88 -29.83 21.46 -8.32
CA ALA A 88 -28.62 22.07 -8.86
C ALA A 88 -27.55 21.06 -9.31
N PHE A 89 -27.46 19.90 -8.64
CA PHE A 89 -26.48 18.85 -8.99
C PHE A 89 -26.96 17.99 -10.16
N LYS A 90 -28.27 17.74 -10.23
CA LYS A 90 -28.94 17.03 -11.32
C LYS A 90 -28.93 17.86 -12.61
N ASP A 91 -29.12 19.18 -12.50
CA ASP A 91 -28.97 20.15 -13.59
C ASP A 91 -27.50 20.32 -14.02
N PHE A 92 -26.54 20.29 -13.07
CA PHE A 92 -25.10 20.31 -13.38
C PHE A 92 -24.64 19.07 -14.15
N LEU A 93 -25.18 17.89 -13.81
CA LEU A 93 -24.78 16.62 -14.41
C LEU A 93 -25.57 16.28 -15.69
N ASN A 94 -26.82 16.73 -15.83
CA ASN A 94 -27.70 16.46 -16.98
C ASN A 94 -27.75 14.96 -17.40
N ILE A 95 -27.79 14.06 -16.41
CA ILE A 95 -27.69 12.60 -16.63
C ILE A 95 -29.10 12.00 -16.73
N ALA A 96 -29.45 11.43 -17.89
CA ALA A 96 -30.69 10.69 -18.07
C ALA A 96 -30.68 9.36 -17.25
N PRO A 97 -31.82 8.86 -16.75
CA PRO A 97 -31.88 7.59 -15.99
C PRO A 97 -31.33 6.37 -16.75
N SER A 98 -31.46 6.33 -18.07
CA SER A 98 -30.85 5.30 -18.94
C SER A 98 -29.31 5.29 -18.88
N THR A 99 -28.71 6.44 -18.59
CA THR A 99 -27.26 6.60 -18.41
C THR A 99 -26.78 5.89 -17.13
N LEU A 100 -27.59 5.76 -16.08
CA LEU A 100 -27.18 5.08 -14.84
C LEU A 100 -27.00 3.57 -15.06
N ALA A 101 -27.97 2.95 -15.75
CA ALA A 101 -27.88 1.54 -16.12
C ALA A 101 -26.69 1.29 -17.06
N ASN A 102 -26.45 2.22 -17.99
CA ASN A 102 -25.29 2.18 -18.87
C ASN A 102 -23.97 2.40 -18.11
N VAL A 103 -23.89 3.31 -17.13
CA VAL A 103 -22.70 3.54 -16.29
C VAL A 103 -22.39 2.34 -15.43
N GLN A 104 -23.40 1.72 -14.82
CA GLN A 104 -23.17 0.51 -14.02
C GLN A 104 -22.75 -0.67 -14.90
N THR A 105 -23.32 -0.79 -16.10
CA THR A 105 -22.93 -1.83 -17.06
C THR A 105 -21.53 -1.56 -17.60
N GLN A 106 -21.19 -0.32 -17.97
CA GLN A 106 -19.86 0.08 -18.42
C GLN A 106 -18.83 -0.06 -17.32
N PHE A 107 -19.15 0.24 -16.06
CA PHE A 107 -18.26 0.04 -14.94
C PHE A 107 -18.04 -1.45 -14.65
N ASN A 108 -19.10 -2.24 -14.60
CA ASN A 108 -19.00 -3.69 -14.43
C ASN A 108 -18.25 -4.34 -15.60
N THR A 109 -18.48 -3.87 -16.83
CA THR A 109 -17.75 -4.30 -18.02
C THR A 109 -16.30 -3.86 -17.92
N ALA A 110 -15.99 -2.61 -17.58
CA ALA A 110 -14.64 -2.11 -17.38
C ALA A 110 -13.90 -2.93 -16.31
N VAL A 111 -14.48 -3.14 -15.13
CA VAL A 111 -13.90 -3.99 -14.08
C VAL A 111 -13.70 -5.44 -14.54
N LYS A 112 -14.58 -5.96 -15.40
CA LYS A 112 -14.45 -7.30 -16.00
C LYS A 112 -13.44 -7.35 -17.17
N THR A 113 -13.25 -6.26 -17.91
CA THR A 113 -12.30 -6.13 -19.03
C THR A 113 -10.94 -5.61 -18.60
N LEU A 114 -10.77 -5.20 -17.34
CA LEU A 114 -9.43 -5.09 -16.74
C LEU A 114 -8.84 -6.50 -16.71
N ASP A 115 -8.08 -6.82 -17.77
CA ASP A 115 -7.45 -8.11 -18.04
C ASP A 115 -6.80 -8.72 -16.80
N GLY A 116 -6.71 -10.06 -16.77
CA GLY A 116 -6.02 -10.79 -15.68
C GLY A 116 -4.57 -10.32 -15.40
N ASN A 117 -3.94 -9.65 -16.36
CA ASN A 117 -2.61 -9.05 -16.21
C ASN A 117 -2.58 -7.77 -15.36
N ILE A 118 -3.73 -7.17 -15.05
CA ILE A 118 -3.78 -5.92 -14.30
C ILE A 118 -3.33 -6.09 -12.84
N TYR A 119 -3.65 -7.25 -12.22
CA TYR A 119 -3.21 -7.56 -10.86
C TYR A 119 -1.68 -7.60 -10.77
N ILE A 120 -1.04 -8.26 -11.73
CA ILE A 120 0.42 -8.32 -11.83
C ILE A 120 0.98 -6.93 -12.09
N THR A 121 0.35 -6.14 -12.97
CA THR A 121 0.78 -4.78 -13.27
C THR A 121 0.74 -3.89 -12.03
N PHE A 122 -0.36 -3.90 -11.26
CA PHE A 122 -0.47 -3.14 -10.02
C PHE A 122 0.48 -3.65 -8.93
N PHE A 123 0.64 -4.97 -8.81
CA PHE A 123 1.63 -5.55 -7.91
C PHE A 123 3.03 -5.02 -8.22
N LEU A 124 3.43 -5.04 -9.50
CA LEU A 124 4.73 -4.52 -9.93
C LEU A 124 4.86 -3.01 -9.71
N ILE A 125 3.81 -2.22 -9.98
CA ILE A 125 3.79 -0.78 -9.66
C ILE A 125 4.00 -0.56 -8.17
N ASN A 126 3.36 -1.35 -7.32
CA ASN A 126 3.47 -1.24 -5.87
C ASN A 126 4.87 -1.63 -5.37
N VAL A 127 5.44 -2.71 -5.91
CA VAL A 127 6.83 -3.10 -5.65
C VAL A 127 7.79 -1.97 -6.05
N VAL A 128 7.61 -1.38 -7.24
CA VAL A 128 8.42 -0.25 -7.71
C VAL A 128 8.25 0.96 -6.78
N ALA A 129 7.03 1.28 -6.36
CA ALA A 129 6.78 2.38 -5.44
C ALA A 129 7.50 2.17 -4.10
N LEU A 130 7.40 0.99 -3.50
CA LEU A 130 8.11 0.66 -2.26
C LEU A 130 9.63 0.67 -2.43
N ALA A 131 10.14 0.21 -3.58
CA ALA A 131 11.56 0.28 -3.91
C ALA A 131 12.03 1.73 -4.04
N LEU A 132 11.22 2.62 -4.62
CA LEU A 132 11.50 4.07 -4.67
C LEU A 132 11.51 4.69 -3.28
N PHE A 133 10.55 4.36 -2.42
CA PHE A 133 10.57 4.79 -1.01
C PHE A 133 11.85 4.34 -0.32
N ALA A 134 12.22 3.06 -0.47
CA ALA A 134 13.45 2.54 0.09
C ALA A 134 14.69 3.28 -0.44
N GLY A 135 14.79 3.46 -1.76
CA GLY A 135 15.92 4.11 -2.42
C GLY A 135 16.07 5.59 -2.06
N ILE A 136 14.98 6.35 -2.07
CA ILE A 136 15.00 7.79 -1.79
C ILE A 136 15.22 8.07 -0.31
N GLY A 137 14.56 7.31 0.58
CA GLY A 137 14.81 7.44 2.01
C GLY A 137 16.25 7.07 2.38
N TYR A 138 16.79 6.02 1.76
CA TYR A 138 18.22 5.68 1.91
C TYR A 138 19.13 6.79 1.39
N ALA A 139 18.89 7.29 0.16
CA ALA A 139 19.72 8.34 -0.42
C ALA A 139 19.67 9.62 0.43
N ALA A 140 18.49 9.99 0.93
CA ALA A 140 18.35 11.13 1.84
C ALA A 140 19.16 10.91 3.14
N LYS A 141 19.02 9.75 3.78
CA LYS A 141 19.74 9.42 5.00
C LYS A 141 21.27 9.37 4.79
N HIS A 142 21.73 8.72 3.73
CA HIS A 142 23.14 8.56 3.45
C HIS A 142 23.79 9.88 2.99
N PHE A 143 23.20 10.58 2.00
CA PHE A 143 23.82 11.76 1.40
C PHE A 143 23.52 13.06 2.16
N LEU A 144 22.30 13.25 2.66
CA LEU A 144 21.90 14.49 3.35
C LEU A 144 22.25 14.44 4.85
N MET A 145 21.95 13.34 5.56
CA MET A 145 22.31 13.22 6.98
C MET A 145 23.76 12.80 7.21
N GLY A 146 24.38 12.13 6.22
CA GLY A 146 25.75 11.62 6.34
C GLY A 146 25.84 10.35 7.20
N ASP A 147 24.78 9.56 7.25
CA ASP A 147 24.77 8.31 8.01
C ASP A 147 25.49 7.19 7.25
N ASP A 148 26.26 6.37 7.97
CA ASP A 148 27.09 5.30 7.39
C ASP A 148 26.35 3.96 7.29
N GLN A 149 25.03 3.94 7.54
CA GLN A 149 24.22 2.74 7.43
C GLN A 149 24.19 2.22 5.98
N ASP A 150 24.36 0.91 5.79
CA ASP A 150 24.22 0.26 4.47
C ASP A 150 22.77 0.21 3.99
N PHE A 151 22.58 0.17 2.66
CA PHE A 151 21.24 0.11 2.03
C PHE A 151 20.36 -1.03 2.57
N PHE A 152 20.88 -2.25 2.68
CA PHE A 152 20.09 -3.38 3.17
C PHE A 152 19.71 -3.23 4.65
N SER A 153 20.59 -2.62 5.46
CA SER A 153 20.27 -2.31 6.86
C SER A 153 19.15 -1.29 6.93
N TYR A 154 19.17 -0.27 6.06
CA TYR A 154 18.07 0.69 5.93
C TYR A 154 16.76 0.03 5.49
N VAL A 155 16.79 -0.85 4.48
CA VAL A 155 15.60 -1.59 4.01
C VAL A 155 15.02 -2.47 5.12
N ASN A 156 15.87 -3.15 5.89
CA ASN A 156 15.41 -3.95 7.02
C ASN A 156 14.79 -3.09 8.12
N GLN A 157 15.37 -1.92 8.39
CA GLN A 157 14.80 -0.95 9.32
C GLN A 157 13.44 -0.43 8.86
N LEU A 158 13.32 -0.06 7.58
CA LEU A 158 12.07 0.38 6.98
C LEU A 158 11.01 -0.72 7.05
N GLY A 159 11.36 -1.96 6.68
CA GLY A 159 10.47 -3.11 6.76
C GLY A 159 10.01 -3.39 8.19
N TYR A 160 10.91 -3.27 9.18
CA TYR A 160 10.58 -3.44 10.59
C TYR A 160 9.50 -2.45 11.04
N TYR A 161 9.66 -1.16 10.75
CA TYR A 161 8.65 -0.17 11.11
C TYR A 161 7.36 -0.30 10.28
N ALA A 162 7.46 -0.72 9.02
CA ALA A 162 6.32 -0.87 8.13
C ALA A 162 5.46 -2.11 8.44
N ASN A 163 5.93 -3.05 9.27
CA ASN A 163 5.20 -4.28 9.57
C ASN A 163 3.88 -4.06 10.31
N GLY A 164 3.70 -2.95 11.01
CA GLY A 164 2.38 -2.58 11.55
C GLY A 164 1.33 -2.48 10.43
N GLY A 165 1.76 -2.08 9.23
CA GLY A 165 0.93 -2.05 8.02
C GLY A 165 0.46 -3.43 7.54
N LEU A 166 1.17 -4.52 7.85
CA LEU A 166 0.75 -5.87 7.46
C LEU A 166 -0.55 -6.29 8.15
N ILE A 167 -0.70 -6.00 9.45
CA ILE A 167 -1.94 -6.28 10.19
C ILE A 167 -3.07 -5.45 9.61
N ILE A 168 -2.84 -4.15 9.41
CA ILE A 168 -3.87 -3.26 8.87
C ILE A 168 -4.29 -3.70 7.47
N ALA A 169 -3.35 -4.03 6.59
CA ALA A 169 -3.65 -4.52 5.26
C ALA A 169 -4.44 -5.85 5.30
N LEU A 170 -4.13 -6.76 6.23
CA LEU A 170 -4.90 -7.99 6.42
C LEU A 170 -6.33 -7.69 6.90
N VAL A 171 -6.49 -6.80 7.88
CA VAL A 171 -7.81 -6.37 8.37
C VAL A 171 -8.61 -5.72 7.25
N MET A 172 -7.99 -4.84 6.46
CA MET A 172 -8.61 -4.22 5.28
C MET A 172 -9.05 -5.27 4.26
N LEU A 173 -8.23 -6.29 4.00
CA LEU A 173 -8.59 -7.36 3.08
C LEU A 173 -9.83 -8.12 3.59
N LEU A 174 -9.85 -8.50 4.86
CA LEU A 174 -10.97 -9.21 5.48
C LEU A 174 -12.26 -8.37 5.45
N LEU A 175 -12.19 -7.10 5.84
CA LEU A 175 -13.32 -6.18 5.78
C LEU A 175 -13.83 -5.99 4.35
N GLY A 176 -12.90 -5.91 3.41
CA GLY A 176 -13.20 -5.82 2.00
C GLY A 176 -13.96 -7.04 1.49
N MET A 177 -13.65 -8.23 1.99
CA MET A 177 -14.38 -9.44 1.61
C MET A 177 -15.80 -9.49 2.18
N MET A 178 -16.13 -8.71 3.22
CA MET A 178 -17.44 -8.74 3.87
C MET A 178 -18.53 -7.98 3.10
N GLY A 179 -18.19 -7.13 2.13
CA GLY A 179 -19.16 -6.55 1.18
C GLY A 179 -20.25 -5.63 1.76
N SER A 180 -20.16 -5.23 3.03
CA SER A 180 -21.20 -4.42 3.69
C SER A 180 -20.92 -2.92 3.56
N LEU A 181 -21.97 -2.10 3.42
CA LEU A 181 -21.87 -0.63 3.34
C LEU A 181 -21.18 0.00 4.57
N ALA A 182 -21.45 -0.51 5.77
CA ALA A 182 -20.76 -0.10 6.99
C ALA A 182 -19.26 -0.48 6.97
N GLY A 183 -18.93 -1.61 6.35
CA GLY A 183 -17.57 -2.01 6.06
C GLY A 183 -16.81 -1.01 5.20
N ILE A 184 -17.48 -0.30 4.29
CA ILE A 184 -16.82 0.66 3.38
C ILE A 184 -16.28 1.88 4.11
N SER A 185 -17.07 2.51 4.99
CA SER A 185 -16.60 3.64 5.80
C SER A 185 -15.41 3.23 6.69
N PHE A 186 -15.45 2.01 7.23
CA PHE A 186 -14.37 1.47 8.04
C PHE A 186 -13.12 1.13 7.21
N LEU A 187 -13.27 0.68 5.96
CA LEU A 187 -12.17 0.50 5.01
C LEU A 187 -11.44 1.81 4.72
N PHE A 188 -12.16 2.92 4.52
CA PHE A 188 -11.54 4.24 4.33
C PHE A 188 -10.77 4.72 5.57
N LEU A 189 -11.33 4.51 6.76
CA LEU A 189 -10.62 4.80 8.00
C LEU A 189 -9.33 3.99 8.11
N MET A 190 -9.39 2.69 7.79
CA MET A 190 -8.22 1.81 7.78
C MET A 190 -7.18 2.21 6.73
N LEU A 191 -7.60 2.73 5.57
CA LEU A 191 -6.70 3.25 4.56
C LEU A 191 -5.92 4.47 5.07
N LEU A 192 -6.58 5.38 5.80
CA LEU A 192 -5.92 6.53 6.43
C LEU A 192 -4.90 6.08 7.49
N ILE A 193 -5.28 5.12 8.33
CA ILE A 193 -4.39 4.54 9.35
C ILE A 193 -3.18 3.87 8.69
N SER A 194 -3.41 3.05 7.65
CA SER A 194 -2.35 2.37 6.90
C SER A 194 -1.36 3.36 6.29
N THR A 195 -1.88 4.43 5.68
CA THR A 195 -1.05 5.52 5.10
C THR A 195 -0.24 6.23 6.18
N GLY A 196 -0.86 6.54 7.33
CA GLY A 196 -0.19 7.15 8.47
C GLY A 196 0.93 6.27 9.03
N LEU A 197 0.68 4.97 9.19
CA LEU A 197 1.69 4.00 9.65
C LEU A 197 2.86 3.88 8.68
N PHE A 198 2.61 3.83 7.37
CA PHE A 198 3.69 3.74 6.39
C PHE A 198 4.53 5.02 6.35
N ASN A 199 3.91 6.20 6.37
CA ASN A 199 4.63 7.47 6.44
C ASN A 199 5.41 7.61 7.75
N GLY A 200 4.85 7.15 8.88
CA GLY A 200 5.54 7.07 10.15
C GLY A 200 6.76 6.13 10.08
N ALA A 201 6.60 4.96 9.47
CA ALA A 201 7.70 4.02 9.25
C ALA A 201 8.82 4.61 8.39
N PHE A 202 8.46 5.31 7.31
CA PHE A 202 9.40 6.01 6.46
C PHE A 202 10.15 7.12 7.21
N PHE A 203 9.42 7.94 7.99
CA PHE A 203 10.02 8.97 8.84
C PHE A 203 11.00 8.38 9.84
N MET A 204 10.61 7.32 10.55
CA MET A 204 11.46 6.67 11.55
C MET A 204 12.70 6.04 10.93
N ALA A 205 12.55 5.32 9.81
CA ALA A 205 13.67 4.71 9.10
C ALA A 205 14.68 5.77 8.61
N THR A 206 14.18 6.90 8.12
CA THR A 206 15.02 7.98 7.56
C THR A 206 15.69 8.82 8.65
N THR A 207 15.03 9.11 9.77
CA THR A 207 15.56 10.00 10.83
C THR A 207 16.38 9.31 11.91
N GLN A 208 16.18 8.02 12.15
CA GLN A 208 16.97 7.29 13.14
C GLN A 208 18.39 7.07 12.65
N GLY A 209 19.39 7.30 13.49
CA GLY A 209 20.81 7.17 13.11
C GLY A 209 21.59 8.44 13.41
N SER A 210 22.82 8.47 12.89
CA SER A 210 23.74 9.59 13.10
C SER A 210 23.35 10.79 12.24
N GLN A 211 23.43 11.99 12.81
CA GLN A 211 23.23 13.26 12.10
C GLN A 211 24.56 13.98 12.05
N LYS A 212 25.21 13.98 10.88
CA LYS A 212 26.52 14.61 10.69
C LYS A 212 26.47 15.89 9.86
N ARG A 213 25.48 16.03 8.98
CA ARG A 213 25.41 17.11 7.98
C ARG A 213 24.13 17.92 8.09
N PHE A 214 23.02 17.38 7.60
CA PHE A 214 21.73 18.08 7.54
C PHE A 214 20.79 17.61 8.66
N ASP A 215 19.87 18.47 9.07
CA ASP A 215 18.92 18.16 10.13
C ASP A 215 17.90 17.09 9.70
N LYS A 216 17.54 16.22 10.66
CA LYS A 216 16.69 15.04 10.46
C LYS A 216 15.32 15.40 9.90
N LEU A 217 14.70 16.46 10.43
CA LEU A 217 13.35 16.85 10.04
C LEU A 217 13.34 17.31 8.57
N TYR A 218 14.27 18.20 8.22
CA TYR A 218 14.35 18.71 6.85
C TYR A 218 14.76 17.62 5.84
N THR A 219 15.61 16.67 6.25
CA THR A 219 15.98 15.52 5.41
C THR A 219 14.74 14.72 5.00
N VAL A 220 13.86 14.40 5.95
CA VAL A 220 12.63 13.65 5.62
C VAL A 220 11.66 14.48 4.79
N VAL A 221 11.51 15.76 5.08
CA VAL A 221 10.65 16.64 4.29
C VAL A 221 11.10 16.66 2.83
N ILE A 222 12.40 16.81 2.57
CA ILE A 222 12.95 16.77 1.21
C ILE A 222 12.69 15.40 0.56
N ALA A 223 12.97 14.31 1.28
CA ALA A 223 12.73 12.96 0.78
C ALA A 223 11.25 12.75 0.40
N GLN A 224 10.33 13.21 1.25
CA GLN A 224 8.89 13.10 1.01
C GLN A 224 8.43 13.94 -0.18
N ILE A 225 8.96 15.16 -0.36
CA ILE A 225 8.65 16.00 -1.52
C ILE A 225 9.09 15.30 -2.81
N VAL A 226 10.32 14.79 -2.85
CA VAL A 226 10.85 14.06 -4.01
C VAL A 226 10.00 12.81 -4.30
N MET A 227 9.67 12.03 -3.27
CA MET A 227 8.78 10.88 -3.41
C MET A 227 7.42 11.25 -3.98
N ASN A 228 6.77 12.29 -3.43
CA ASN A 228 5.45 12.71 -3.87
C ASN A 228 5.47 13.20 -5.33
N LEU A 229 6.53 13.90 -5.77
CA LEU A 229 6.67 14.32 -7.17
C LEU A 229 6.80 13.13 -8.12
N ILE A 230 7.58 12.11 -7.75
CA ILE A 230 7.75 10.90 -8.55
C ILE A 230 6.45 10.09 -8.61
N VAL A 231 5.78 9.91 -7.47
CA VAL A 231 4.50 9.20 -7.40
C VAL A 231 3.43 9.95 -8.20
N LEU A 232 3.39 11.29 -8.12
CA LEU A 232 2.46 12.09 -8.92
C LEU A 232 2.70 11.90 -10.42
N GLY A 233 3.95 11.86 -10.88
CA GLY A 233 4.29 11.59 -12.28
C GLY A 233 3.89 10.17 -12.74
N LEU A 234 4.20 9.16 -11.92
CA LEU A 234 3.91 7.76 -12.24
C LEU A 234 2.41 7.43 -12.18
N VAL A 235 1.74 7.78 -11.09
CA VAL A 235 0.32 7.47 -10.86
C VAL A 235 -0.57 8.41 -11.67
N GLY A 236 -0.24 9.70 -11.74
CA GLY A 236 -1.01 10.68 -12.50
C GLY A 236 -1.11 10.33 -13.98
N SER A 237 -0.02 9.85 -14.58
CA SER A 237 -0.02 9.41 -15.99
C SER A 237 -0.86 8.15 -16.24
N GLN A 238 -0.95 7.23 -15.27
CA GLN A 238 -1.78 6.03 -15.37
C GLN A 238 -3.26 6.33 -15.12
N LEU A 239 -3.58 7.14 -14.11
CA LEU A 239 -4.95 7.59 -13.86
C LEU A 239 -5.50 8.37 -15.05
N ALA A 240 -4.71 9.26 -15.65
CA ALA A 240 -5.11 9.99 -16.85
C ALA A 240 -5.48 9.04 -18.01
N LYS A 241 -4.74 7.95 -18.19
CA LYS A 241 -5.06 6.92 -19.20
C LYS A 241 -6.37 6.21 -18.89
N ILE A 242 -6.59 5.79 -17.63
CA ILE A 242 -7.83 5.12 -17.22
C ILE A 242 -9.02 6.07 -17.42
N PHE A 243 -8.94 7.30 -16.94
CA PHE A 243 -9.99 8.31 -17.13
C PHE A 243 -10.26 8.60 -18.60
N SER A 244 -9.21 8.76 -19.42
CA SER A 244 -9.37 8.97 -20.87
C SER A 244 -10.06 7.79 -21.55
N THR A 245 -9.77 6.56 -21.12
CA THR A 245 -10.42 5.34 -21.64
C THR A 245 -11.89 5.30 -21.23
N LEU A 246 -12.21 5.58 -19.96
CA LEU A 246 -13.58 5.62 -19.46
C LEU A 246 -14.42 6.72 -20.13
N LEU A 247 -13.82 7.87 -20.45
CA LEU A 247 -14.50 9.00 -21.10
C LEU A 247 -14.65 8.84 -22.62
N ASN A 248 -13.78 8.06 -23.27
CA ASN A 248 -13.82 7.81 -24.71
C ASN A 248 -14.66 6.58 -25.12
N ILE A 249 -15.23 5.84 -24.18
CA ILE A 249 -16.31 4.88 -24.46
C ILE A 249 -17.60 5.70 -24.66
N LYS A 250 -17.69 6.40 -25.79
CA LYS A 250 -18.89 7.05 -26.30
C LYS A 250 -19.52 6.18 -27.39
#